data_AF-A0A2E3QGX5-F1
#
_entry.id   AF-A0A2E3QGX5-F1
#
_cell.length_a   1.000
_cell.length_b   1.000
_cell.length_c   1.000
_cell.angle_alpha   90.00
_cell.angle_beta   90.00
_cell.angle_gamma   90.00
#
_symmetry.space_group_name_H-M   'P 1'
#
loop_
_entity.id
_entity.type
_entity.pdbx_description
1 polymer ?
#
loop_
_entity_poly.entity_id
_entity_poly.type
_entity_poly.pdbx_seq_one_letter_code
_entity_poly.pdbx_strand_id
1 'polypeptide(L)'
;MLMAKKKEVWDEFSSLYHYTNQAGLLGILSSNNLWATSYKFMNDATEISHFRALAWNFLEPEFRKISSELESSNNEAREKVSAFGGLDDVVKHELQAFLDTLYNSTFHGRESGGELVHPFILSLCGHEDEYERDNGLLSQWRGYGAGGGFAIEFDTRALSDIVAAQASYYRYYVAHFSDVVYGQGRDAIRALSTELNMLKSAVQRFYDGDASCFDELYHPFTSLATRTKHFGFREENEVRIVLAPALKNGPKVFGSYRDQEYKPVLTRQGPLGPVAYIELIEDGAVELPIKRIIVGPSRYQERNFEAAKFALSGRNVQLTRSHTPYVG
;
A
#
# COMPACT_ATOMS: atom_id res chain seq x y z
N MET A 1 29.41 13.89 1.57
CA MET A 1 28.07 14.17 2.11
C MET A 1 27.45 12.82 2.43
N LEU A 2 27.39 12.42 3.70
CA LEU A 2 26.77 11.16 4.11
C LEU A 2 25.29 11.21 3.67
N MET A 3 24.89 10.34 2.74
CA MET A 3 23.48 10.11 2.50
C MET A 3 22.87 9.63 3.82
N ALA A 4 21.92 10.39 4.36
CA ALA A 4 21.15 9.94 5.51
C ALA A 4 20.55 8.58 5.15
N LYS A 5 20.85 7.55 5.96
CA LYS A 5 20.27 6.22 5.80
C LYS A 5 18.75 6.37 5.81
N LYS A 6 18.05 5.83 4.79
CA LYS A 6 16.59 5.82 4.76
C LYS A 6 16.12 5.15 6.05
N LYS A 7 15.29 5.84 6.84
CA LYS A 7 14.71 5.29 8.07
C LYS A 7 13.75 4.18 7.66
N GLU A 8 13.95 2.99 8.19
CA GLU A 8 13.10 1.85 7.88
C GLU A 8 11.93 1.80 8.87
N VAL A 9 10.84 1.11 8.50
CA VAL A 9 9.64 1.02 9.34
C VAL A 9 9.96 0.47 10.73
N TRP A 10 10.84 -0.53 10.84
CA TRP A 10 11.24 -1.13 12.12
C TRP A 10 12.14 -0.22 12.96
N ASP A 11 12.72 0.83 12.38
CA ASP A 11 13.44 1.86 13.15
C ASP A 11 12.46 2.84 13.83
N GLU A 12 11.19 2.87 13.38
CA GLU A 12 10.12 3.69 13.93
C GLU A 12 9.20 2.90 14.87
N PHE A 13 8.75 1.73 14.42
CA PHE A 13 7.83 0.88 15.15
C PHE A 13 8.48 -0.48 15.42
N SER A 14 8.82 -0.75 16.68
CA SER A 14 9.31 -2.08 17.09
C SER A 14 8.22 -3.16 17.07
N SER A 15 6.95 -2.74 17.14
CA SER A 15 5.78 -3.59 16.98
C SER A 15 4.74 -2.93 16.08
N LEU A 16 4.02 -3.75 15.32
CA LEU A 16 2.88 -3.33 14.48
C LEU A 16 1.63 -4.15 14.83
N TYR A 17 0.47 -3.55 14.63
CA TYR A 17 -0.80 -4.10 15.11
C TYR A 17 -1.76 -4.39 13.95
N HIS A 18 -2.33 -5.59 13.93
CA HIS A 18 -3.44 -5.94 13.05
C HIS A 18 -4.74 -6.02 13.84
N TYR A 19 -5.71 -5.20 13.47
CA TYR A 19 -7.03 -5.21 14.10
C TYR A 19 -7.97 -6.14 13.34
N THR A 20 -8.67 -7.00 14.08
CA THR A 20 -9.53 -8.01 13.49
C THR A 20 -10.66 -8.43 14.42
N ASN A 21 -11.62 -9.19 13.89
CA ASN A 21 -12.71 -9.76 14.65
C ASN A 21 -12.39 -11.18 15.15
N GLN A 22 -13.34 -11.84 15.82
CA GLN A 22 -13.18 -13.21 16.32
C GLN A 22 -12.82 -14.22 15.23
N ALA A 23 -13.51 -14.16 14.07
CA ALA A 23 -13.25 -15.07 12.97
C ALA A 23 -11.86 -14.85 12.36
N GLY A 24 -11.44 -13.59 12.23
CA GLY A 24 -10.12 -13.24 11.74
C GLY A 24 -9.00 -13.66 12.69
N LEU A 25 -9.17 -13.49 14.01
CA LEU A 25 -8.21 -14.00 14.99
C LEU A 25 -8.05 -15.52 14.87
N LEU A 26 -9.17 -16.27 14.88
CA LEU A 26 -9.12 -17.72 14.76
C LEU A 26 -8.53 -18.17 13.43
N GLY A 27 -8.86 -17.49 12.33
CA GLY A 27 -8.27 -17.70 11.01
C GLY A 27 -6.75 -17.57 11.07
N ILE A 28 -6.25 -16.42 11.51
CA ILE A 28 -4.80 -16.12 11.58
C ILE A 28 -4.07 -17.13 12.47
N LEU A 29 -4.61 -17.45 13.64
CA LEU A 29 -3.99 -18.43 14.54
C LEU A 29 -3.99 -19.84 13.92
N SER A 30 -5.13 -20.31 13.41
CA SER A 30 -5.27 -21.67 12.89
C SER A 30 -4.47 -21.91 11.59
N SER A 31 -4.38 -20.92 10.72
CA SER A 31 -3.62 -21.02 9.47
C SER A 31 -2.16 -20.58 9.61
N ASN A 32 -1.79 -19.94 10.73
CA ASN A 32 -0.48 -19.28 10.91
C ASN A 32 -0.15 -18.35 9.73
N ASN A 33 -1.12 -17.50 9.34
CA ASN A 33 -0.98 -16.70 8.13
C ASN A 33 -1.67 -15.34 8.21
N LEU A 34 -1.16 -14.39 7.43
CA LEU A 34 -1.79 -13.10 7.18
C LEU A 34 -2.14 -12.99 5.70
N TRP A 35 -3.21 -12.26 5.40
CA TRP A 35 -3.71 -12.12 4.03
C TRP A 35 -3.49 -10.69 3.53
N ALA A 36 -2.76 -10.56 2.43
CA ALA A 36 -2.75 -9.32 1.66
C ALA A 36 -3.92 -9.33 0.68
N THR A 37 -4.77 -8.31 0.74
CA THR A 37 -6.01 -8.23 -0.02
C THR A 37 -5.79 -7.43 -1.29
N SER A 38 -6.38 -7.86 -2.41
CA SER A 38 -6.30 -7.11 -3.67
C SER A 38 -6.77 -5.66 -3.48
N TYR A 39 -6.03 -4.70 -4.03
CA TYR A 39 -6.32 -3.27 -3.90
C TYR A 39 -7.74 -2.89 -4.36
N LYS A 40 -8.31 -3.66 -5.31
CA LYS A 40 -9.67 -3.45 -5.84
C LYS A 40 -10.77 -3.73 -4.81
N PHE A 41 -10.43 -4.41 -3.71
CA PHE A 41 -11.37 -4.83 -2.67
C PHE A 41 -10.98 -4.30 -1.28
N MET A 42 -10.15 -3.26 -1.23
CA MET A 42 -9.90 -2.52 0.01
C MET A 42 -11.17 -1.79 0.46
N ASN A 43 -11.24 -1.42 1.74
CA ASN A 43 -12.37 -0.68 2.30
C ASN A 43 -12.62 0.65 1.57
N ASP A 44 -11.56 1.26 1.06
CA ASP A 44 -11.63 2.41 0.16
C ASP A 44 -10.92 2.07 -1.16
N ALA A 45 -11.72 1.71 -2.16
CA ALA A 45 -11.22 1.42 -3.51
C ALA A 45 -10.67 2.66 -4.24
N THR A 46 -10.87 3.86 -3.70
CA THR A 46 -10.37 5.12 -4.28
C THR A 46 -8.96 5.48 -3.81
N GLU A 47 -8.39 4.75 -2.85
CA GLU A 47 -7.08 5.08 -2.26
C GLU A 47 -5.96 5.22 -3.29
N ILE A 48 -5.89 4.33 -4.28
CA ILE A 48 -4.91 4.40 -5.37
C ILE A 48 -5.02 5.71 -6.18
N SER A 49 -6.21 6.30 -6.24
CA SER A 49 -6.45 7.56 -6.94
C SER A 49 -6.07 8.80 -6.13
N HIS A 50 -5.83 8.69 -4.82
CA HIS A 50 -5.42 9.83 -3.99
C HIS A 50 -4.07 10.42 -4.42
N PHE A 51 -3.17 9.59 -4.94
CA PHE A 51 -1.89 10.05 -5.45
C PHE A 51 -2.03 11.03 -6.62
N ARG A 52 -3.10 10.94 -7.43
CA ARG A 52 -3.29 11.75 -8.63
C ARG A 52 -3.18 13.25 -8.37
N ALA A 53 -3.82 13.73 -7.31
CA ALA A 53 -3.78 15.15 -6.96
C ALA A 53 -2.41 15.60 -6.43
N LEU A 54 -1.70 14.74 -5.69
CA LEU A 54 -0.33 15.02 -5.26
C LEU A 54 0.61 15.08 -6.48
N ALA A 55 0.53 14.08 -7.37
CA ALA A 55 1.30 14.00 -8.60
C ALA A 55 1.08 15.22 -9.48
N TRP A 56 -0.18 15.64 -9.63
CA TRP A 56 -0.56 16.81 -10.39
C TRP A 56 0.16 18.06 -9.89
N ASN A 57 0.02 18.36 -8.59
CA ASN A 57 0.62 19.55 -7.99
C ASN A 57 2.16 19.53 -8.06
N PHE A 58 2.76 18.35 -7.99
CA PHE A 58 4.21 18.19 -8.05
C PHE A 58 4.77 18.32 -9.48
N LEU A 59 4.08 17.77 -10.47
CA LEU A 59 4.57 17.69 -11.86
C LEU A 59 4.18 18.90 -12.71
N GLU A 60 3.08 19.60 -12.40
CA GLU A 60 2.61 20.76 -13.17
C GLU A 60 3.71 21.78 -13.48
N PRO A 61 4.58 22.17 -12.52
CA PRO A 61 5.64 23.14 -12.82
C PRO A 61 6.64 22.65 -13.88
N GLU A 62 6.92 21.35 -13.94
CA GLU A 62 7.82 20.78 -14.95
C GLU A 62 7.15 20.72 -16.32
N PHE A 63 5.88 20.32 -16.38
CA PHE A 63 5.10 20.36 -17.62
C PHE A 63 4.98 21.78 -18.18
N ARG A 64 4.70 22.77 -17.31
CA ARG A 64 4.64 24.18 -17.68
C ARG A 64 5.95 24.69 -18.23
N LYS A 65 7.06 24.36 -17.58
CA LYS A 65 8.41 24.73 -18.02
C LYS A 65 8.67 24.23 -19.45
N ILE A 66 8.50 22.92 -19.69
CA ILE A 66 8.78 22.30 -20.99
C ILE A 66 7.83 22.85 -22.08
N SER A 67 6.53 22.96 -21.77
CA SER A 67 5.55 23.54 -22.70
C SER A 67 5.89 24.98 -23.11
N SER A 68 6.31 25.82 -22.15
CA SER A 68 6.67 27.22 -22.41
C SER A 68 7.96 27.35 -23.24
N GLU A 69 8.95 26.48 -22.99
CA GLU A 69 10.18 26.40 -23.79
C GLU A 69 9.88 25.99 -25.24
N LEU A 70 8.99 25.01 -25.45
CA LEU A 70 8.54 24.59 -26.77
C LEU A 70 7.76 25.69 -27.51
N GLU A 71 6.80 26.34 -26.84
CA GLU A 71 6.03 27.46 -27.40
C GLU A 71 6.92 28.63 -27.84
N SER A 72 7.97 28.91 -27.06
CA SER A 72 8.89 30.01 -27.33
C SER A 72 9.84 29.70 -28.49
N SER A 73 10.27 28.44 -28.62
CA SER A 73 11.30 28.01 -29.58
C SER A 73 10.77 27.48 -30.91
N ASN A 74 9.47 27.15 -31.00
CA ASN A 74 8.88 26.52 -32.17
C ASN A 74 7.56 27.21 -32.58
N ASN A 75 7.52 27.79 -33.79
CA ASN A 75 6.32 28.45 -34.32
C ASN A 75 5.12 27.50 -34.45
N GLU A 76 5.35 26.24 -34.83
CA GLU A 76 4.29 25.24 -34.92
C GLU A 76 3.72 24.92 -33.53
N ALA A 77 4.59 24.83 -32.51
CA ALA A 77 4.14 24.64 -31.14
C ALA A 77 3.31 25.84 -30.65
N ARG A 78 3.71 27.07 -30.98
CA ARG A 78 2.94 28.28 -30.66
C ARG A 78 1.55 28.29 -31.30
N GLU A 79 1.45 27.92 -32.57
CA GLU A 79 0.17 27.80 -33.26
C GLU A 79 -0.71 26.73 -32.60
N LYS A 80 -0.13 25.57 -32.25
CA LYS A 80 -0.84 24.51 -31.51
C LYS A 80 -1.34 24.99 -30.15
N VAL A 81 -0.50 25.67 -29.36
CA VAL A 81 -0.89 26.24 -28.06
C VAL A 81 -2.05 27.22 -28.23
N SER A 82 -1.98 28.13 -29.19
CA SER A 82 -3.08 29.06 -29.48
C SER A 82 -4.36 28.35 -29.91
N ALA A 83 -4.25 27.29 -30.73
CA ALA A 83 -5.41 26.53 -31.21
C ALA A 83 -6.05 25.68 -30.10
N PHE A 84 -5.26 25.28 -29.09
CA PHE A 84 -5.70 24.44 -27.98
C PHE A 84 -6.33 25.23 -26.81
N GLY A 85 -6.29 26.57 -26.85
CA GLY A 85 -6.86 27.44 -25.81
C GLY A 85 -5.83 28.19 -24.96
N GLY A 86 -4.54 27.95 -25.20
CA GLY A 86 -3.43 28.59 -24.50
C GLY A 86 -2.58 27.61 -23.68
N LEU A 87 -1.49 28.12 -23.11
CA LEU A 87 -0.47 27.31 -22.42
C LEU A 87 -1.05 26.51 -21.25
N ASP A 88 -1.99 27.10 -20.50
CA ASP A 88 -2.60 26.43 -19.34
C ASP A 88 -3.41 25.19 -19.74
N ASP A 89 -4.11 25.24 -20.87
CA ASP A 89 -4.92 24.11 -21.34
C ASP A 89 -4.04 23.00 -21.92
N VAL A 90 -2.95 23.35 -22.60
CA VAL A 90 -1.93 22.39 -23.05
C VAL A 90 -1.30 21.68 -21.86
N VAL A 91 -0.84 22.43 -20.85
CA VAL A 91 -0.20 21.85 -19.65
C VAL A 91 -1.16 20.90 -18.93
N LYS A 92 -2.42 21.29 -18.75
CA LYS A 92 -3.45 20.43 -18.15
C LYS A 92 -3.65 19.16 -18.96
N HIS A 93 -3.75 19.28 -20.29
CA HIS A 93 -3.98 18.14 -21.17
C HIS A 93 -2.82 17.15 -21.15
N GLU A 94 -1.59 17.63 -21.31
CA GLU A 94 -0.39 16.78 -21.33
C GLU A 94 -0.15 16.10 -19.97
N LEU A 95 -0.31 16.83 -18.86
CA LEU A 95 -0.21 16.26 -17.52
C LEU A 95 -1.29 15.20 -17.26
N GLN A 96 -2.52 15.48 -17.69
CA GLN A 96 -3.62 14.52 -17.63
C GLN A 96 -3.30 13.25 -18.44
N ALA A 97 -2.82 13.40 -19.69
CA ALA A 97 -2.45 12.28 -20.56
C ALA A 97 -1.31 11.45 -19.98
N PHE A 98 -0.30 12.10 -19.39
CA PHE A 98 0.80 11.43 -18.71
C PHE A 98 0.32 10.59 -17.52
N LEU A 99 -0.49 11.18 -16.63
CA LEU A 99 -1.05 10.46 -15.48
C LEU A 99 -1.99 9.35 -15.91
N ASP A 100 -2.87 9.58 -16.89
CA ASP A 100 -3.77 8.55 -17.42
C ASP A 100 -2.98 7.38 -18.01
N THR A 101 -1.89 7.67 -18.71
CA THR A 101 -0.99 6.63 -19.24
C THR A 101 -0.38 5.81 -18.11
N LEU A 102 0.11 6.44 -17.03
CA LEU A 102 0.64 5.73 -15.85
C LEU A 102 -0.40 4.83 -15.18
N TYR A 103 -1.59 5.37 -14.90
CA TYR A 103 -2.66 4.61 -14.25
C TYR A 103 -3.14 3.46 -15.12
N ASN A 104 -3.34 3.68 -16.41
CA ASN A 104 -3.85 2.66 -17.32
C ASN A 104 -2.81 1.59 -17.62
N SER A 105 -1.55 1.97 -17.85
CA SER A 105 -0.48 0.99 -18.09
C SER A 105 -0.17 0.15 -16.86
N THR A 106 -0.32 0.72 -15.65
CA THR A 106 0.03 0.03 -14.40
C THR A 106 -1.13 -0.79 -13.84
N PHE A 107 -2.30 -0.18 -13.62
CA PHE A 107 -3.37 -0.76 -12.79
C PHE A 107 -4.61 -1.24 -13.56
N HIS A 108 -4.91 -0.66 -14.73
CA HIS A 108 -6.16 -0.99 -15.43
C HIS A 108 -5.96 -1.92 -16.63
N GLY A 109 -4.76 -1.94 -17.21
CA GLY A 109 -4.50 -2.63 -18.47
C GLY A 109 -4.98 -1.82 -19.68
N ARG A 110 -4.53 -2.22 -20.87
CA ARG A 110 -5.08 -1.74 -22.16
C ARG A 110 -6.19 -2.71 -22.60
N GLU A 111 -7.09 -2.30 -23.50
CA GLU A 111 -8.28 -3.06 -23.94
C GLU A 111 -8.02 -4.55 -24.33
N SER A 112 -6.77 -4.93 -24.61
CA SER A 112 -6.35 -6.30 -24.98
C SER A 112 -5.35 -6.98 -24.02
N GLY A 113 -4.91 -6.32 -22.95
CA GLY A 113 -3.94 -6.85 -21.99
C GLY A 113 -4.25 -6.33 -20.61
N GLY A 114 -4.56 -7.23 -19.67
CA GLY A 114 -4.91 -6.89 -18.29
C GLY A 114 -3.83 -6.05 -17.57
N GLU A 115 -4.09 -5.70 -16.31
CA GLU A 115 -3.21 -4.84 -15.52
C GLU A 115 -1.76 -5.37 -15.42
N LEU A 116 -0.79 -4.46 -15.55
CA LEU A 116 0.63 -4.78 -15.42
C LEU A 116 0.99 -5.18 -14.00
N VAL A 117 0.48 -4.42 -13.04
CA VAL A 117 0.75 -4.58 -11.62
C VAL A 117 -0.59 -4.70 -10.91
N HIS A 118 -0.77 -5.79 -10.17
CA HIS A 118 -1.93 -6.00 -9.29
C HIS A 118 -1.46 -6.05 -7.83
N PRO A 119 -1.45 -4.92 -7.10
CA PRO A 119 -1.06 -4.92 -5.70
C PRO A 119 -2.06 -5.66 -4.81
N PHE A 120 -1.53 -6.48 -3.92
CA PHE A 120 -2.18 -6.99 -2.73
C PHE A 120 -1.61 -6.28 -1.52
N ILE A 121 -2.48 -5.74 -0.68
CA ILE A 121 -2.13 -4.86 0.42
C ILE A 121 -2.57 -5.50 1.74
N LEU A 122 -1.62 -5.60 2.67
CA LEU A 122 -1.87 -5.90 4.07
C LEU A 122 -1.56 -4.65 4.89
N SER A 123 -2.57 -4.16 5.59
CA SER A 123 -2.49 -2.96 6.44
C SER A 123 -2.28 -3.32 7.90
N LEU A 124 -1.32 -2.63 8.51
CA LEU A 124 -0.96 -2.71 9.92
C LEU A 124 -0.95 -1.30 10.51
N CYS A 125 -1.10 -1.19 11.82
CA CYS A 125 -1.15 0.07 12.54
C CYS A 125 0.08 0.20 13.45
N GLY A 126 0.78 1.34 13.37
CA GLY A 126 1.83 1.72 14.32
C GLY A 126 1.27 2.51 15.49
N HIS A 127 1.77 2.26 16.72
CA HIS A 127 1.37 3.00 17.91
C HIS A 127 2.56 3.75 18.53
N GLU A 128 2.49 5.08 18.48
CA GLU A 128 3.50 5.97 19.08
C GLU A 128 3.22 6.23 20.56
N ASP A 129 1.95 6.26 20.94
CA ASP A 129 1.52 6.50 22.31
C ASP A 129 1.58 5.21 23.17
N GLU A 130 1.94 5.37 24.44
CA GLU A 130 2.06 4.24 25.37
C GLU A 130 0.71 3.61 25.69
N TYR A 131 -0.33 4.42 25.86
CA TYR A 131 -1.67 3.92 26.11
C TYR A 131 -2.19 3.13 24.90
N GLU A 132 -2.00 3.63 23.68
CA GLU A 132 -2.38 2.92 22.46
C GLU A 132 -1.64 1.60 22.28
N ARG A 133 -0.34 1.55 22.60
CA ARG A 133 0.42 0.28 22.56
C ARG A 133 -0.19 -0.79 23.46
N ASP A 134 -0.73 -0.41 24.61
CA ASP A 134 -1.28 -1.35 25.59
C ASP A 134 -2.78 -1.61 25.45
N ASN A 135 -3.52 -0.67 24.85
CA ASN A 135 -4.98 -0.68 24.84
C ASN A 135 -5.59 -0.63 23.44
N GLY A 136 -4.76 -0.46 22.42
CA GLY A 136 -5.17 -0.25 21.03
C GLY A 136 -5.83 1.10 20.76
N LEU A 137 -5.90 1.45 19.49
CA LEU A 137 -6.43 2.72 18.98
C LEU A 137 -7.96 2.67 18.87
N LEU A 138 -8.62 3.69 19.42
CA LEU A 138 -10.09 3.75 19.52
C LEU A 138 -10.80 3.65 18.15
N SER A 139 -10.27 4.29 17.12
CA SER A 139 -10.87 4.25 15.79
C SER A 139 -10.76 2.87 15.15
N GLN A 140 -9.65 2.16 15.38
CA GLN A 140 -9.47 0.78 14.93
C GLN A 140 -10.43 -0.17 15.63
N TRP A 141 -10.69 0.04 16.93
CA TRP A 141 -11.74 -0.69 17.63
C TRP A 141 -13.13 -0.48 17.03
N ARG A 142 -13.45 0.76 16.63
CA ARG A 142 -14.73 1.08 15.98
C ARG A 142 -14.84 0.48 14.59
N GLY A 143 -13.76 0.51 13.80
CA GLY A 143 -13.75 0.04 12.41
C GLY A 143 -13.69 -1.49 12.29
N TYR A 144 -12.79 -2.13 13.04
CA TYR A 144 -12.45 -3.55 12.87
C TYR A 144 -12.77 -4.41 14.11
N GLY A 145 -12.95 -3.77 15.27
CA GLY A 145 -13.20 -4.42 16.55
C GLY A 145 -14.66 -4.55 16.96
N ALA A 146 -15.61 -4.18 16.08
CA ALA A 146 -17.04 -4.19 16.39
C ALA A 146 -17.51 -5.56 16.91
N GLY A 147 -18.16 -5.57 18.08
CA GLY A 147 -18.62 -6.80 18.73
C GLY A 147 -17.57 -7.51 19.62
N GLY A 148 -16.42 -6.88 19.88
CA GLY A 148 -15.37 -7.40 20.76
C GLY A 148 -14.25 -8.10 19.99
N GLY A 149 -13.63 -7.36 19.08
CA GLY A 149 -12.48 -7.80 18.30
C GLY A 149 -11.15 -7.75 19.06
N PHE A 150 -10.07 -7.89 18.32
CA PHE A 150 -8.71 -8.09 18.83
C PHE A 150 -7.71 -7.25 18.06
N ALA A 151 -6.64 -6.84 18.73
CA ALA A 151 -5.44 -6.31 18.11
C ALA A 151 -4.33 -7.35 18.30
N ILE A 152 -3.73 -7.78 17.20
CA ILE A 152 -2.61 -8.73 17.19
C ILE A 152 -1.33 -7.93 17.00
N GLU A 153 -0.46 -7.96 18.00
CA GLU A 153 0.84 -7.29 17.99
C GLU A 153 1.92 -8.21 17.40
N PHE A 154 2.60 -7.74 16.36
CA PHE A 154 3.69 -8.43 15.68
C PHE A 154 5.03 -7.75 15.93
N ASP A 155 6.11 -8.53 16.01
CA ASP A 155 7.46 -8.00 15.87
C ASP A 155 7.69 -7.49 14.44
N THR A 156 7.91 -6.18 14.30
CA THR A 156 8.05 -5.54 12.97
C THR A 156 9.24 -6.08 12.20
N ARG A 157 10.38 -6.30 12.88
CA ARG A 157 11.61 -6.73 12.22
C ARG A 157 11.48 -8.16 11.73
N ALA A 158 11.03 -9.07 12.59
CA ALA A 158 10.82 -10.46 12.21
C ALA A 158 9.76 -10.60 11.11
N LEU A 159 8.69 -9.78 11.14
CA LEU A 159 7.68 -9.76 10.09
C LEU A 159 8.29 -9.30 8.75
N SER A 160 9.17 -8.29 8.78
CA SER A 160 9.90 -7.84 7.59
C SER A 160 10.82 -8.92 7.03
N ASP A 161 11.53 -9.65 7.89
CA ASP A 161 12.42 -10.74 7.46
C ASP A 161 11.61 -11.88 6.79
N ILE A 162 10.40 -12.17 7.28
CA ILE A 162 9.46 -13.10 6.64
C ILE A 162 9.04 -12.59 5.25
N VAL A 163 8.60 -11.33 5.14
CA VAL A 163 8.19 -10.73 3.85
C VAL A 163 9.34 -10.81 2.84
N ALA A 164 10.57 -10.47 3.24
CA ALA A 164 11.74 -10.49 2.38
C ALA A 164 12.09 -11.91 1.91
N ALA A 165 12.01 -12.92 2.78
CA ALA A 165 12.24 -14.31 2.41
C ALA A 165 11.21 -14.79 1.37
N GLN A 166 9.93 -14.45 1.56
CA GLN A 166 8.85 -14.86 0.67
C GLN A 166 8.90 -14.12 -0.68
N ALA A 167 9.30 -12.85 -0.68
CA ALA A 167 9.53 -12.06 -1.89
C ALA A 167 10.66 -12.61 -2.77
N SER A 168 11.61 -13.38 -2.20
CA SER A 168 12.71 -14.01 -2.96
C SER A 168 12.30 -15.28 -3.70
N TYR A 169 11.23 -15.95 -3.27
CA TYR A 169 10.80 -17.24 -3.80
C TYR A 169 9.89 -17.11 -5.04
N TYR A 170 8.96 -16.15 -5.01
CA TYR A 170 8.02 -15.91 -6.11
C TYR A 170 8.45 -14.77 -7.01
N ARG A 171 7.87 -14.75 -8.21
CA ARG A 171 7.98 -13.61 -9.13
C ARG A 171 7.17 -12.43 -8.60
N TYR A 172 7.84 -11.35 -8.24
CA TYR A 172 7.20 -10.08 -7.89
C TYR A 172 7.63 -8.95 -8.84
N TYR A 173 6.68 -8.10 -9.21
CA TYR A 173 6.96 -6.81 -9.85
C TYR A 173 7.25 -5.73 -8.83
N VAL A 174 6.53 -5.75 -7.72
CA VAL A 174 6.68 -4.82 -6.61
C VAL A 174 6.52 -5.59 -5.31
N ALA A 175 7.44 -5.37 -4.38
CA ALA A 175 7.33 -5.82 -3.00
C ALA A 175 7.94 -4.76 -2.10
N HIS A 176 7.14 -4.14 -1.23
CA HIS A 176 7.65 -3.18 -0.27
C HIS A 176 6.89 -3.26 1.06
N PHE A 177 7.62 -2.98 2.14
CA PHE A 177 7.08 -2.82 3.49
C PHE A 177 7.35 -1.38 3.89
N SER A 178 6.31 -0.55 3.93
CA SER A 178 6.49 0.91 4.05
C SER A 178 5.37 1.58 4.80
N ASP A 179 5.69 2.72 5.38
CA ASP A 179 4.74 3.69 5.91
C ASP A 179 3.82 4.24 4.82
N VAL A 180 2.66 4.73 5.28
CA VAL A 180 1.71 5.52 4.49
C VAL A 180 1.97 7.01 4.69
N VAL A 181 1.96 7.75 3.59
CA VAL A 181 2.13 9.19 3.54
C VAL A 181 0.78 9.88 3.37
N TYR A 182 0.49 10.79 4.29
CA TYR A 182 -0.82 11.44 4.40
C TYR A 182 -0.83 12.85 3.81
N GLY A 183 -1.85 13.13 2.99
CA GLY A 183 -2.09 14.46 2.43
C GLY A 183 -1.23 14.79 1.20
N GLN A 184 -1.21 16.07 0.82
CA GLN A 184 -0.60 16.55 -0.45
C GLN A 184 0.38 17.72 -0.23
N GLY A 185 0.74 17.99 1.02
CA GLY A 185 1.59 19.12 1.41
C GLY A 185 3.08 18.86 1.22
N ARG A 186 3.89 19.84 1.64
CA ARG A 186 5.37 19.78 1.55
C ARG A 186 5.98 18.55 2.23
N ASP A 187 5.43 18.12 3.35
CA ASP A 187 5.96 16.96 4.08
C ASP A 187 5.69 15.65 3.33
N ALA A 188 4.51 15.52 2.69
CA ALA A 188 4.20 14.38 1.83
C ALA A 188 5.13 14.33 0.61
N ILE A 189 5.34 15.46 -0.06
CA ILE A 189 6.29 15.58 -1.19
C ILE A 189 7.71 15.22 -0.73
N ARG A 190 8.13 15.67 0.45
CA ARG A 190 9.46 15.34 1.00
C ARG A 190 9.59 13.85 1.28
N ALA A 191 8.58 13.22 1.89
CA ALA A 191 8.61 11.80 2.21
C ALA A 191 8.65 10.91 0.96
N LEU A 192 8.08 11.39 -0.16
CA LEU A 192 7.99 10.68 -1.44
C LEU A 192 8.99 11.19 -2.50
N SER A 193 9.96 12.02 -2.12
CA SER A 193 10.73 12.81 -3.09
C SER A 193 11.53 11.96 -4.07
N THR A 194 12.01 10.79 -3.65
CA THR A 194 12.84 9.93 -4.50
C THR A 194 12.05 9.43 -5.70
N GLU A 195 10.92 8.78 -5.45
CA GLU A 195 10.04 8.24 -6.49
C GLU A 195 9.38 9.38 -7.29
N LEU A 196 9.00 10.48 -6.64
CA LEU A 196 8.47 11.67 -7.33
C LEU A 196 9.47 12.26 -8.33
N ASN A 197 10.75 12.34 -7.97
CA ASN A 197 11.80 12.83 -8.87
C ASN A 197 12.03 11.88 -10.05
N MET A 198 11.81 10.56 -9.90
CA MET A 198 11.83 9.62 -11.02
C MET A 198 10.71 9.93 -12.03
N LEU A 199 9.48 10.16 -11.56
CA LEU A 199 8.37 10.59 -12.43
C LEU A 199 8.68 11.91 -13.13
N LYS A 200 9.22 12.89 -12.38
CA LYS A 200 9.63 14.19 -12.93
C LYS A 200 10.68 14.04 -14.04
N SER A 201 11.66 13.17 -13.85
CA SER A 201 12.73 12.96 -14.84
C SER A 201 12.24 12.36 -16.17
N ALA A 202 11.09 11.68 -16.15
CA ALA A 202 10.48 11.11 -17.34
C ALA A 202 9.61 12.08 -18.15
N VAL A 203 9.29 13.26 -17.60
CA VAL A 203 8.43 14.24 -18.28
C VAL A 203 9.02 14.67 -19.62
N GLN A 204 10.33 14.94 -19.69
CA GLN A 204 10.96 15.31 -20.96
C GLN A 204 10.84 14.19 -22.00
N ARG A 205 11.13 12.94 -21.60
CA ARG A 205 11.01 11.77 -22.48
C ARG A 205 9.59 11.58 -23.02
N PHE A 206 8.58 11.90 -22.20
CA PHE A 206 7.18 11.92 -22.64
C PHE A 206 6.94 12.93 -23.77
N TYR A 207 7.44 14.18 -23.66
CA TYR A 207 7.36 15.16 -24.74
C TYR A 207 8.15 14.75 -25.99
N ASP A 208 9.26 14.03 -25.80
CA ASP A 208 10.07 13.49 -26.90
C ASP A 208 9.37 12.30 -27.61
N GLY A 209 8.21 11.86 -27.13
CA GLY A 209 7.47 10.73 -27.69
C GLY A 209 8.06 9.36 -27.33
N ASP A 210 8.95 9.30 -26.35
CA ASP A 210 9.58 8.06 -25.90
C ASP A 210 8.63 7.26 -24.99
N ALA A 211 7.87 6.36 -25.60
CA ALA A 211 6.94 5.48 -24.88
C ALA A 211 7.63 4.54 -23.86
N SER A 212 8.93 4.28 -24.00
CA SER A 212 9.66 3.39 -23.08
C SER A 212 9.86 3.99 -21.69
N CYS A 213 9.67 5.30 -21.52
CA CYS A 213 9.76 5.92 -20.20
C CYS A 213 8.76 5.31 -19.20
N PHE A 214 7.59 4.87 -19.66
CA PHE A 214 6.58 4.24 -18.79
C PHE A 214 6.97 2.83 -18.33
N ASP A 215 7.81 2.12 -19.09
CA ASP A 215 8.30 0.78 -18.72
C ASP A 215 9.22 0.84 -17.48
N GLU A 216 9.83 1.99 -17.21
CA GLU A 216 10.69 2.21 -16.03
C GLU A 216 9.90 2.77 -14.84
N LEU A 217 8.71 3.35 -15.08
CA LEU A 217 7.95 4.06 -14.07
C LEU A 217 6.97 3.20 -13.28
N TYR A 218 6.63 1.98 -13.72
CA TYR A 218 5.62 1.18 -13.02
C TYR A 218 5.99 0.94 -11.54
N HIS A 219 7.27 0.70 -11.22
CA HIS A 219 7.72 0.46 -9.86
C HIS A 219 7.62 1.71 -8.97
N PRO A 220 8.26 2.86 -9.28
CA PRO A 220 8.11 4.08 -8.47
C PRO A 220 6.66 4.57 -8.43
N PHE A 221 5.92 4.46 -9.53
CA PHE A 221 4.51 4.85 -9.57
C PHE A 221 3.65 3.97 -8.65
N THR A 222 3.86 2.64 -8.66
CA THR A 222 3.14 1.75 -7.73
C THR A 222 3.42 2.13 -6.28
N SER A 223 4.70 2.33 -5.93
CA SER A 223 5.10 2.77 -4.57
C SER A 223 4.38 4.06 -4.15
N LEU A 224 4.34 5.06 -5.02
CA LEU A 224 3.65 6.33 -4.76
C LEU A 224 2.15 6.18 -4.58
N ALA A 225 1.50 5.43 -5.50
CA ALA A 225 0.07 5.24 -5.52
C ALA A 225 -0.43 4.41 -4.31
N THR A 226 0.34 3.39 -3.89
CA THR A 226 -0.05 2.53 -2.75
C THR A 226 0.33 3.10 -1.40
N ARG A 227 1.19 4.13 -1.34
CA ARG A 227 1.58 4.79 -0.08
C ARG A 227 0.88 6.12 0.18
N THR A 228 0.16 6.68 -0.78
CA THR A 228 -0.54 7.97 -0.56
C THR A 228 -1.95 7.74 0.02
N LYS A 229 -2.29 8.45 1.10
CA LYS A 229 -3.62 8.38 1.72
C LYS A 229 -4.16 9.75 2.10
N HIS A 230 -5.49 9.85 2.20
CA HIS A 230 -6.14 11.08 2.64
C HIS A 230 -5.79 11.43 4.10
N PHE A 231 -5.52 12.71 4.38
CA PHE A 231 -5.03 13.18 5.70
C PHE A 231 -5.98 12.90 6.87
N GLY A 232 -7.27 12.72 6.59
CA GLY A 232 -8.27 12.34 7.59
C GLY A 232 -7.98 11.03 8.30
N PHE A 233 -7.23 10.12 7.68
CA PHE A 233 -6.89 8.79 8.23
C PHE A 233 -5.52 8.74 8.90
N ARG A 234 -4.85 9.88 9.12
CA ARG A 234 -3.49 9.90 9.70
C ARG A 234 -3.41 9.26 11.08
N GLU A 235 -4.52 9.22 11.83
CA GLU A 235 -4.56 8.55 13.15
C GLU A 235 -4.22 7.06 13.06
N GLU A 236 -4.42 6.43 11.91
CA GLU A 236 -4.18 5.00 11.73
C GLU A 236 -2.70 4.64 11.77
N ASN A 237 -1.79 5.62 11.59
CA ASN A 237 -0.33 5.40 11.49
C ASN A 237 -0.02 4.14 10.67
N GLU A 238 -0.70 4.05 9.53
CA GLU A 238 -0.74 2.84 8.74
C GLU A 238 0.63 2.52 8.14
N VAL A 239 0.98 1.25 8.25
CA VAL A 239 2.10 0.63 7.57
C VAL A 239 1.56 -0.47 6.67
N ARG A 240 2.00 -0.49 5.41
CA ARG A 240 1.56 -1.44 4.39
C ARG A 240 2.66 -2.41 4.03
N ILE A 241 2.30 -3.68 3.97
CA ILE A 241 3.01 -4.67 3.17
C ILE A 241 2.29 -4.72 1.83
N VAL A 242 2.97 -4.28 0.77
CA VAL A 242 2.45 -4.24 -0.59
C VAL A 242 3.20 -5.26 -1.44
N LEU A 243 2.44 -6.17 -2.02
CA LEU A 243 2.92 -7.32 -2.76
C LEU A 243 2.20 -7.39 -4.10
N ALA A 244 2.92 -7.23 -5.19
CA ALA A 244 2.38 -7.37 -6.55
C ALA A 244 3.09 -8.50 -7.27
N PRO A 245 2.63 -9.75 -7.11
CA PRO A 245 3.23 -10.90 -7.80
C PRO A 245 2.93 -10.83 -9.30
N ALA A 246 3.79 -11.44 -10.10
CA ALA A 246 3.43 -11.78 -11.47
C ALA A 246 2.25 -12.75 -11.44
N LEU A 247 1.24 -12.51 -12.26
CA LEU A 247 0.07 -13.38 -12.37
C LEU A 247 0.31 -14.39 -13.51
N LYS A 248 -0.09 -15.66 -13.30
CA LYS A 248 0.11 -16.75 -14.27
C LYS A 248 -0.43 -16.44 -15.68
N ASN A 249 -1.52 -15.68 -15.75
CA ASN A 249 -2.16 -15.20 -16.98
C ASN A 249 -2.07 -13.67 -17.14
N GLY A 250 -1.18 -13.01 -16.39
CA GLY A 250 -0.95 -11.57 -16.47
C GLY A 250 -0.04 -11.18 -17.65
N PRO A 251 0.11 -9.87 -17.92
CA PRO A 251 1.07 -9.38 -18.90
C PRO A 251 2.50 -9.82 -18.55
N LYS A 252 3.25 -10.27 -19.56
CA LYS A 252 4.63 -10.70 -19.40
C LYS A 252 5.54 -9.47 -19.37
N VAL A 253 6.13 -9.18 -18.21
CA VAL A 253 7.20 -8.18 -18.12
C VAL A 253 8.50 -8.76 -18.66
N PHE A 254 9.26 -7.94 -19.38
CA PHE A 254 10.57 -8.29 -19.92
C PHE A 254 11.58 -8.50 -18.79
N GLY A 255 11.99 -9.75 -18.57
CA GLY A 255 12.96 -10.12 -17.54
C GLY A 255 13.08 -11.64 -17.41
N SER A 256 14.29 -12.14 -17.17
CA SER A 256 14.60 -13.57 -17.09
C SER A 256 14.15 -14.19 -15.76
N TYR A 257 12.85 -14.27 -15.51
CA TYR A 257 12.29 -15.08 -14.43
C TYR A 257 12.32 -16.56 -14.80
N ARG A 258 13.48 -17.13 -15.14
CA ARG A 258 13.51 -18.46 -15.73
C ARG A 258 13.11 -19.58 -14.75
N ASP A 259 13.20 -19.36 -13.43
CA ASP A 259 13.05 -20.46 -12.45
C ASP A 259 12.17 -20.19 -11.21
N GLN A 260 11.54 -19.01 -11.06
CA GLN A 260 10.65 -18.73 -9.92
C GLN A 260 9.19 -19.17 -10.18
N GLU A 261 8.45 -19.53 -9.13
CA GLU A 261 7.03 -19.88 -9.17
C GLU A 261 6.11 -18.64 -9.25
N TYR A 262 4.86 -18.85 -9.68
CA TYR A 262 3.82 -17.82 -9.59
C TYR A 262 3.13 -17.91 -8.22
N LYS A 263 2.93 -16.77 -7.57
CA LYS A 263 2.22 -16.77 -6.28
C LYS A 263 0.74 -17.13 -6.49
N PRO A 264 0.18 -18.08 -5.72
CA PRO A 264 -1.23 -18.40 -5.79
C PRO A 264 -2.09 -17.19 -5.37
N VAL A 265 -3.11 -16.88 -6.18
CA VAL A 265 -4.17 -15.95 -5.80
C VAL A 265 -5.37 -16.77 -5.36
N LEU A 266 -5.79 -16.54 -4.12
CA LEU A 266 -6.91 -17.22 -3.48
C LEU A 266 -8.12 -16.30 -3.44
N THR A 267 -9.28 -16.88 -3.12
CA THR A 267 -10.54 -16.15 -3.02
C THR A 267 -11.25 -16.52 -1.73
N ARG A 268 -11.80 -15.51 -1.04
CA ARG A 268 -12.64 -15.68 0.15
C ARG A 268 -13.98 -14.98 -0.02
N GLN A 269 -14.97 -15.38 0.77
CA GLN A 269 -16.23 -14.65 0.84
C GLN A 269 -16.04 -13.33 1.59
N GLY A 270 -16.32 -12.21 0.93
CA GLY A 270 -16.45 -10.89 1.53
C GLY A 270 -17.91 -10.44 1.65
N PRO A 271 -18.16 -9.26 2.26
CA PRO A 271 -19.52 -8.74 2.46
C PRO A 271 -20.29 -8.48 1.16
N LEU A 272 -19.57 -8.08 0.09
CA LEU A 272 -20.15 -7.72 -1.20
C LEU A 272 -19.92 -8.79 -2.29
N GLY A 273 -19.32 -9.93 -1.93
CA GLY A 273 -18.99 -10.99 -2.88
C GLY A 273 -17.57 -11.56 -2.68
N PRO A 274 -17.08 -12.34 -3.66
CA PRO A 274 -15.75 -12.91 -3.60
C PRO A 274 -14.65 -11.84 -3.58
N VAL A 275 -13.67 -12.01 -2.70
CA VAL A 275 -12.53 -11.10 -2.53
C VAL A 275 -11.24 -11.87 -2.79
N ALA A 276 -10.43 -11.34 -3.71
CA ALA A 276 -9.13 -11.91 -4.04
C ALA A 276 -8.08 -11.53 -2.98
N TYR A 277 -7.23 -12.49 -2.63
CA TYR A 277 -6.14 -12.28 -1.68
C TYR A 277 -4.96 -13.21 -1.96
N ILE A 278 -3.82 -12.89 -1.36
CA ILE A 278 -2.67 -13.78 -1.29
C ILE A 278 -2.28 -14.00 0.16
N GLU A 279 -1.70 -15.15 0.43
CA GLU A 279 -1.15 -15.50 1.73
C GLU A 279 0.26 -14.92 1.89
N LEU A 280 0.61 -14.45 3.09
CA LEU A 280 1.93 -13.90 3.35
C LEU A 280 2.97 -15.00 3.46
N ILE A 281 2.66 -16.06 4.21
CA ILE A 281 3.54 -17.21 4.47
C ILE A 281 2.98 -18.42 3.71
N GLU A 282 3.83 -19.16 3.01
CA GLU A 282 3.41 -20.40 2.34
C GLU A 282 3.85 -21.61 3.17
N ASP A 283 3.05 -22.67 3.14
CA ASP A 283 3.30 -23.98 3.78
C ASP A 283 3.58 -23.95 5.29
N GLY A 284 3.26 -22.86 5.99
CA GLY A 284 3.46 -22.73 7.44
C GLY A 284 4.92 -22.89 7.89
N ALA A 285 5.88 -22.70 6.98
CA ALA A 285 7.30 -22.98 7.23
C ALA A 285 7.93 -22.11 8.32
N VAL A 286 7.29 -20.97 8.65
CA VAL A 286 7.73 -20.02 9.69
C VAL A 286 6.52 -19.59 10.50
N GLU A 287 6.67 -19.53 11.83
CA GLU A 287 5.61 -19.03 12.72
C GLU A 287 5.49 -17.50 12.59
N LEU A 288 4.25 -16.99 12.59
CA LEU A 288 4.03 -15.55 12.66
C LEU A 288 4.64 -15.00 13.96
N PRO A 289 5.35 -13.85 13.92
CA PRO A 289 6.05 -13.31 15.08
C PRO A 289 5.10 -12.53 15.99
N ILE A 290 4.05 -13.19 16.47
CA ILE A 290 3.03 -12.63 17.34
C ILE A 290 3.61 -12.49 18.76
N LYS A 291 3.65 -11.27 19.28
CA LYS A 291 4.08 -10.97 20.65
C LYS A 291 2.93 -11.05 21.63
N ARG A 292 1.83 -10.39 21.29
CA ARG A 292 0.69 -10.16 22.17
C ARG A 292 -0.61 -10.07 21.39
N ILE A 293 -1.70 -10.47 22.03
CA ILE A 293 -3.06 -10.19 21.58
C ILE A 293 -3.76 -9.33 22.66
N ILE A 294 -4.38 -8.24 22.21
CA ILE A 294 -5.18 -7.34 23.06
C ILE A 294 -6.65 -7.59 22.74
N VAL A 295 -7.44 -7.92 23.76
CA VAL A 295 -8.89 -8.07 23.64
C VAL A 295 -9.55 -6.71 23.74
N GLY A 296 -10.20 -6.29 22.67
CA GLY A 296 -10.81 -4.97 22.53
C GLY A 296 -12.01 -4.74 23.45
N PRO A 297 -12.42 -3.47 23.61
CA PRO A 297 -13.54 -3.10 24.46
C PRO A 297 -14.86 -3.66 23.94
N SER A 298 -15.61 -4.35 24.81
CA SER A 298 -16.98 -4.79 24.51
C SER A 298 -17.72 -5.18 25.79
N ARG A 299 -19.05 -5.22 25.73
CA ARG A 299 -19.90 -5.81 26.79
C ARG A 299 -19.56 -7.26 27.16
N TYR A 300 -18.81 -7.96 26.30
CA TYR A 300 -18.41 -9.36 26.49
C TYR A 300 -16.89 -9.53 26.58
N GLN A 301 -16.13 -8.47 26.90
CA GLN A 301 -14.66 -8.49 26.87
C GLN A 301 -14.08 -9.66 27.69
N GLU A 302 -14.61 -9.91 28.90
CA GLU A 302 -14.14 -11.01 29.74
C GLU A 302 -14.36 -12.37 29.11
N ARG A 303 -15.56 -12.59 28.53
CA ARG A 303 -15.87 -13.83 27.82
C ARG A 303 -14.97 -14.01 26.60
N ASN A 304 -14.69 -12.94 25.86
CA ASN A 304 -13.80 -12.97 24.70
C ASN A 304 -12.35 -13.25 25.11
N PHE A 305 -11.91 -12.73 26.26
CA PHE A 305 -10.60 -13.02 26.83
C PHE A 305 -10.46 -14.50 27.19
N GLU A 306 -11.41 -15.08 27.92
CA GLU A 306 -11.38 -16.51 28.24
C GLU A 306 -11.42 -17.38 26.97
N ALA A 307 -12.25 -17.02 25.97
CA ALA A 307 -12.28 -17.74 24.69
C ALA A 307 -10.94 -17.68 23.93
N ALA A 308 -10.32 -16.49 23.87
CA ALA A 308 -9.02 -16.31 23.23
C ALA A 308 -7.90 -17.07 23.97
N LYS A 309 -7.97 -17.17 25.30
CA LYS A 309 -7.04 -17.96 26.10
C LYS A 309 -7.05 -19.44 25.71
N PHE A 310 -8.22 -20.03 25.44
CA PHE A 310 -8.30 -21.39 24.92
C PHE A 310 -7.72 -21.50 23.51
N ALA A 311 -8.00 -20.54 22.63
CA ALA A 311 -7.45 -20.52 21.26
C ALA A 311 -5.91 -20.40 21.22
N LEU A 312 -5.31 -19.80 22.26
CA LEU A 312 -3.86 -19.65 22.42
C LEU A 312 -3.20 -20.80 23.19
N SER A 313 -3.94 -21.81 23.63
CA SER A 313 -3.40 -22.92 24.41
C SER A 313 -2.20 -23.58 23.72
N GLY A 314 -1.03 -23.55 24.37
CA GLY A 314 0.22 -24.12 23.86
C GLY A 314 1.09 -23.14 23.07
N ARG A 315 0.68 -21.87 22.89
CA ARG A 315 1.47 -20.82 22.23
C ARG A 315 2.10 -19.90 23.28
N ASN A 316 3.32 -19.43 23.01
CA ASN A 316 4.00 -18.44 23.83
C ASN A 316 3.62 -17.01 23.41
N VAL A 317 2.32 -16.68 23.53
CA VAL A 317 1.76 -15.37 23.15
C VAL A 317 1.09 -14.73 24.36
N GLN A 318 1.42 -13.48 24.65
CA GLN A 318 0.79 -12.75 25.74
C GLN A 318 -0.67 -12.41 25.38
N LEU A 319 -1.60 -12.53 26.33
CA LEU A 319 -2.99 -12.11 26.16
C LEU A 319 -3.33 -11.03 27.20
N THR A 320 -3.88 -9.91 26.74
CA THR A 320 -4.25 -8.75 27.59
C THR A 320 -5.63 -8.22 27.24
N ARG A 321 -6.17 -7.33 28.09
CA ARG A 321 -7.45 -6.65 27.84
C ARG A 321 -7.17 -5.16 27.66
N SER A 322 -7.81 -4.56 26.67
CA SER A 322 -7.83 -3.11 26.52
C SER A 322 -8.58 -2.48 27.70
N HIS A 323 -8.02 -1.42 28.28
CA HIS A 323 -8.67 -0.58 29.29
C HIS A 323 -9.47 0.56 28.67
N THR A 324 -9.57 0.63 27.33
CA THR A 324 -10.43 1.59 26.65
C THR A 324 -11.89 1.36 27.10
N PRO A 325 -12.60 2.37 27.61
CA PRO A 325 -13.97 2.19 28.05
C PRO A 325 -14.89 1.78 26.88
N TYR A 326 -15.71 0.77 27.09
CA TYR A 326 -16.77 0.42 26.15
C TYR A 326 -17.93 1.41 26.26
N VAL A 327 -18.26 2.07 25.14
CA VAL A 327 -19.46 2.89 25.00
C VAL A 327 -20.34 2.18 23.98
N GLY A 328 -21.44 1.59 24.46
CA GLY A 328 -22.33 0.71 23.69
C GLY A 328 -23.47 1.41 22.99
#